data_AF-A0A7Z6U9D3-F1
#
_entry.id   AF-A0A7Z6U9D3-F1
#
_cell.length_a   1.000
_cell.length_b   1.000
_cell.length_c   1.000
_cell.angle_alpha   90.00
_cell.angle_beta   90.00
_cell.angle_gamma   90.00
#
_symmetry.space_group_name_H-M   'P 1'
#
loop_
_entity.id
_entity.type
_entity.pdbx_description
1 polymer ?
#
loop_
_entity_poly.entity_id
_entity_poly.type
_entity_poly.pdbx_seq_one_letter_code
_entity_poly.pdbx_strand_id
1 'polypeptide(L)'
;MMKNQFGFCLALSIAPFAFASQTPANFDGPVFGSIIENKAVYFESGVELQRRMSAGNLTSVGLVTDLLQRIEVLNKNGPALNAVIEINPDALQIAAQMDGERSRGEKRGPLHGIPILVKDNLDTGDQMQTTAGALSMVGLPAPRDAFVVQRLRDAGAIIIGKANLSEWAHFRGYEVPSGWSGRGGQTRHPYDLSADPLGSSSGSAVGLAAGFSPLAVGTETNGSIIQPAATSGVIGLRPTLGLLSRTGMIPLSSRQDTPGPMARTVTDTAILLTAMSGNDPLDEATARASTDVVNYVDHLRTDALSGKRLGYPSHTHDGMPMDDDPEFQKVKRRLSAAGAILVPVDVPSIDSTSEYLVLVHDFKRELNAYLSTRTGLGVSTLDEIIAFNTAFPGAQAYDQDLLIDSSSVSVDQEDYLSIATNLRAAHRQLIDGLLQQHSLDVLIDWSEVSFKAVGAIAGYPGITVPVGLEENGLPRGLYFLSTAWDEGALLSYAYALEQALATSAALVHSGISQAD
;
A
#
# COMPACT_ATOMS: atom_id res chain seq x y z
N MET A 1 52.67 -15.32 -3.84
CA MET A 1 52.15 -14.28 -2.94
C MET A 1 50.65 -14.45 -2.81
N MET A 2 50.23 -15.13 -1.75
CA MET A 2 48.83 -15.25 -1.34
C MET A 2 48.37 -13.90 -0.76
N LYS A 3 47.17 -13.44 -1.14
CA LYS A 3 46.36 -12.57 -0.27
C LYS A 3 44.90 -13.03 -0.35
N ASN A 4 44.42 -13.43 0.83
CA ASN A 4 43.10 -13.94 1.13
C ASN A 4 41.99 -12.94 0.78
N GLN A 5 40.95 -13.42 0.09
CA GLN A 5 39.61 -12.86 0.21
C GLN A 5 38.90 -13.61 1.34
N PHE A 6 38.67 -12.93 2.46
CA PHE A 6 37.74 -13.40 3.48
C PHE A 6 36.37 -12.82 3.15
N GLY A 7 35.47 -13.69 2.69
CA GLY A 7 34.04 -13.43 2.66
C GLY A 7 33.50 -13.40 4.09
N PHE A 8 32.84 -12.31 4.46
CA PHE A 8 32.04 -12.25 5.68
C PHE A 8 30.58 -12.56 5.29
N CYS A 9 30.22 -13.83 5.39
CA CYS A 9 28.83 -14.23 5.55
C CYS A 9 28.40 -13.80 6.96
N LEU A 10 27.76 -12.65 7.08
CA LEU A 10 27.02 -12.32 8.30
C LEU A 10 25.73 -13.13 8.26
N ALA A 11 25.74 -14.28 8.95
CA ALA A 11 24.52 -15.01 9.25
C ALA A 11 23.68 -14.16 10.20
N LEU A 12 22.72 -13.43 9.64
CA LEU A 12 21.59 -12.87 10.39
C LEU A 12 20.76 -14.06 10.90
N SER A 13 21.03 -14.48 12.14
CA SER A 13 20.16 -15.38 12.88
C SER A 13 18.93 -14.59 13.31
N ILE A 14 17.97 -14.43 12.41
CA ILE A 14 16.63 -13.94 12.74
C ILE A 14 15.85 -15.16 13.24
N ALA A 15 15.47 -15.14 14.51
CA ALA A 15 14.57 -16.14 15.07
C ALA A 15 13.24 -16.14 14.27
N PRO A 16 12.65 -17.30 13.98
CA PRO A 16 11.44 -17.37 13.16
C PRO A 16 10.23 -16.94 14.00
N PHE A 17 9.88 -15.66 13.99
CA PHE A 17 8.57 -15.20 14.46
C PHE A 17 8.08 -14.05 13.57
N ALA A 18 7.42 -14.44 12.48
CA ALA A 18 6.42 -13.61 11.81
C ALA A 18 5.25 -13.34 12.76
N PHE A 19 4.52 -12.26 12.50
CA PHE A 19 3.31 -11.89 13.24
C PHE A 19 2.35 -13.06 13.45
N ALA A 20 2.26 -13.50 14.71
CA ALA A 20 1.15 -14.26 15.22
C ALA A 20 0.71 -13.58 16.51
N SER A 21 -0.08 -12.50 16.37
CA SER A 21 -1.07 -12.01 17.34
C SER A 21 -1.49 -10.56 17.07
N GLN A 22 -2.75 -10.23 16.84
CA GLN A 22 -3.98 -10.85 17.30
C GLN A 22 -4.88 -11.37 16.17
N THR A 23 -4.37 -11.42 14.94
CA THR A 23 -4.87 -12.35 13.94
C THR A 23 -4.31 -13.73 14.27
N PRO A 24 -5.14 -14.78 14.40
CA PRO A 24 -4.61 -16.10 14.64
C PRO A 24 -3.64 -16.44 13.50
N ALA A 25 -2.65 -17.29 13.75
CA ALA A 25 -1.87 -17.97 12.71
C ALA A 25 -2.74 -18.73 11.67
N ASN A 26 -4.06 -18.65 11.83
CA ASN A 26 -5.16 -19.22 11.08
C ASN A 26 -6.20 -18.14 10.68
N PHE A 27 -5.84 -16.88 10.37
CA PHE A 27 -6.84 -15.96 9.80
C PHE A 27 -7.39 -16.60 8.52
N ASP A 28 -8.68 -16.90 8.52
CA ASP A 28 -9.34 -17.64 7.45
C ASP A 28 -10.70 -17.00 7.10
N GLY A 29 -10.76 -15.68 7.30
CA GLY A 29 -11.96 -14.88 7.12
C GLY A 29 -13.17 -15.38 7.93
N PRO A 30 -14.36 -14.83 7.68
CA PRO A 30 -15.58 -15.29 8.33
C PRO A 30 -16.02 -16.68 7.84
N VAL A 31 -15.57 -17.12 6.65
CA VAL A 31 -16.07 -18.34 6.01
C VAL A 31 -15.02 -19.16 5.26
N PHE A 32 -13.77 -18.71 5.07
CA PHE A 32 -12.89 -19.28 4.04
C PHE A 32 -12.50 -20.74 4.35
N GLY A 33 -12.29 -21.09 5.62
CA GLY A 33 -11.91 -22.45 6.03
C GLY A 33 -12.98 -23.51 5.80
N SER A 34 -14.23 -23.09 5.59
CA SER A 34 -15.30 -23.99 5.17
C SER A 34 -15.27 -24.32 3.67
N ILE A 35 -14.50 -23.56 2.89
CA ILE A 35 -14.52 -23.58 1.42
C ILE A 35 -13.19 -24.07 0.85
N ILE A 36 -12.06 -23.73 1.48
CA ILE A 36 -10.72 -24.15 1.07
C ILE A 36 -9.85 -24.45 2.28
N GLU A 37 -9.05 -25.51 2.21
CA GLU A 37 -8.04 -25.81 3.22
C GLU A 37 -7.07 -24.64 3.36
N ASN A 38 -6.87 -24.17 4.60
CA ASN A 38 -5.92 -23.11 4.88
C ASN A 38 -4.48 -23.65 4.89
N LYS A 39 -3.70 -23.31 3.85
CA LYS A 39 -2.29 -23.70 3.71
C LYS A 39 -1.39 -22.59 4.26
N ALA A 40 -0.32 -22.96 4.94
CA ALA A 40 0.66 -22.01 5.48
C ALA A 40 1.21 -21.01 4.43
N VAL A 41 1.40 -21.45 3.19
CA VAL A 41 1.93 -20.63 2.08
C VAL A 41 1.08 -19.38 1.77
N TYR A 42 -0.19 -19.34 2.18
CA TYR A 42 -1.07 -18.20 1.94
C TYR A 42 -0.70 -16.98 2.80
N PHE A 43 -0.10 -17.22 3.97
CA PHE A 43 0.15 -16.18 4.96
C PHE A 43 1.63 -16.00 5.31
N GLU A 44 2.51 -16.95 4.94
CA GLU A 44 3.97 -16.80 5.01
C GLU A 44 4.44 -15.48 4.34
N SER A 45 5.44 -14.85 4.94
CA SER A 45 6.12 -13.66 4.41
C SER A 45 6.94 -13.98 3.15
N GLY A 46 7.27 -12.97 2.35
CA GLY A 46 8.16 -13.12 1.20
C GLY A 46 9.53 -13.71 1.61
N VAL A 47 10.03 -13.32 2.78
CA VAL A 47 11.27 -13.85 3.37
C VAL A 47 11.16 -15.35 3.69
N GLU A 48 10.06 -15.80 4.31
CA GLU A 48 9.84 -17.21 4.63
C GLU A 48 9.68 -18.06 3.36
N LEU A 49 8.95 -17.55 2.37
CA LEU A 49 8.78 -18.18 1.07
C LEU A 49 10.12 -18.33 0.34
N GLN A 50 10.97 -17.30 0.35
CA GLN A 50 12.34 -17.41 -0.19
C GLN A 50 13.18 -18.46 0.51
N ARG A 51 13.07 -18.55 1.84
CA ARG A 51 13.78 -19.56 2.63
C ARG A 51 13.34 -20.97 2.23
N ARG A 52 12.03 -21.21 2.08
CA ARG A 52 11.50 -22.51 1.64
C ARG A 52 11.94 -22.85 0.22
N MET A 53 11.89 -21.89 -0.71
CA MET A 53 12.35 -22.10 -2.08
C MET A 53 13.86 -22.36 -2.16
N SER A 54 14.65 -21.67 -1.34
CA SER A 54 16.10 -21.89 -1.28
C SER A 54 16.47 -23.26 -0.68
N ALA A 55 15.63 -23.79 0.21
CA ALA A 55 15.79 -25.12 0.79
C ALA A 55 15.26 -26.27 -0.11
N GLY A 56 14.64 -25.95 -1.26
CA GLY A 56 14.02 -26.95 -2.14
C GLY A 56 12.67 -27.49 -1.64
N ASN A 57 12.08 -26.86 -0.61
CA ASN A 57 10.80 -27.27 0.01
C ASN A 57 9.58 -26.58 -0.61
N LEU A 58 9.80 -25.71 -1.60
CA LEU A 58 8.78 -24.98 -2.35
C LEU A 58 9.39 -24.57 -3.69
N THR A 59 8.56 -24.45 -4.73
CA THR A 59 8.95 -23.86 -6.02
C THR A 59 8.06 -22.65 -6.30
N SER A 60 8.51 -21.73 -7.15
CA SER A 60 7.68 -20.62 -7.61
C SER A 60 6.42 -21.10 -8.32
N VAL A 61 6.51 -22.15 -9.14
CA VAL A 61 5.33 -22.77 -9.78
C VAL A 61 4.37 -23.31 -8.73
N GLY A 62 4.86 -24.01 -7.71
CA GLY A 62 4.03 -24.54 -6.62
C GLY A 62 3.31 -23.43 -5.86
N LEU A 63 4.04 -22.37 -5.50
CA LEU A 63 3.48 -21.20 -4.84
C LEU A 63 2.41 -20.50 -5.68
N VAL A 64 2.70 -20.21 -6.95
CA VAL A 64 1.72 -19.56 -7.85
C VAL A 64 0.49 -20.45 -8.04
N THR A 65 0.67 -21.77 -8.18
CA THR A 65 -0.45 -22.71 -8.30
C THR A 65 -1.38 -22.66 -7.07
N ASP A 66 -0.80 -22.71 -5.87
CA ASP A 66 -1.57 -22.63 -4.62
C ASP A 66 -2.32 -21.30 -4.49
N LEU A 67 -1.68 -20.17 -4.81
CA LEU A 67 -2.31 -18.85 -4.74
C LEU A 67 -3.42 -18.69 -5.79
N LEU A 68 -3.22 -19.15 -7.02
CA LEU A 68 -4.26 -19.13 -8.07
C LEU A 68 -5.47 -20.00 -7.68
N GLN A 69 -5.26 -21.15 -7.05
CA GLN A 69 -6.34 -21.97 -6.53
C GLN A 69 -7.15 -21.22 -5.46
N ARG A 70 -6.47 -20.53 -4.53
CA ARG A 70 -7.15 -19.75 -3.49
C ARG A 70 -7.92 -18.56 -4.08
N ILE A 71 -7.34 -17.87 -5.05
CA ILE A 71 -8.01 -16.78 -5.77
C ILE A 71 -9.27 -17.30 -6.46
N GLU A 72 -9.18 -18.40 -7.20
CA GLU A 72 -10.33 -18.99 -7.90
C GLU A 72 -11.49 -19.26 -6.94
N VAL A 73 -11.20 -19.84 -5.78
CA VAL A 73 -12.23 -20.26 -4.82
C VAL A 73 -12.87 -19.08 -4.07
N LEU A 74 -12.10 -18.03 -3.75
CA LEU A 74 -12.56 -16.96 -2.85
C LEU A 74 -12.84 -15.61 -3.53
N ASN A 75 -12.28 -15.36 -4.71
CA ASN A 75 -12.33 -14.04 -5.34
C ASN A 75 -13.65 -13.80 -6.09
N LYS A 76 -14.01 -14.68 -7.02
CA LYS A 76 -15.28 -14.59 -7.78
C LYS A 76 -16.32 -15.61 -7.31
N ASN A 77 -15.86 -16.72 -6.74
CA ASN A 77 -16.67 -17.76 -6.12
C ASN A 77 -16.73 -17.57 -4.59
N GLY A 78 -17.42 -18.49 -3.89
CA GLY A 78 -17.48 -18.50 -2.43
C GLY A 78 -17.96 -17.15 -1.85
N PRO A 79 -17.16 -16.46 -1.01
CA PRO A 79 -17.49 -15.14 -0.45
C PRO A 79 -17.54 -14.00 -1.49
N ALA A 80 -17.00 -14.23 -2.70
CA ALA A 80 -16.90 -13.27 -3.79
C ALA A 80 -16.21 -11.96 -3.35
N LEU A 81 -14.96 -12.08 -2.86
CA LEU A 81 -14.19 -10.93 -2.37
C LEU A 81 -13.90 -9.89 -3.44
N ASN A 82 -13.89 -10.25 -4.72
CA ASN A 82 -13.60 -9.37 -5.87
C ASN A 82 -12.36 -8.47 -5.67
N ALA A 83 -11.31 -8.99 -5.03
CA ALA A 83 -10.06 -8.28 -4.80
C ALA A 83 -9.13 -8.31 -6.02
N VAL A 84 -9.21 -9.35 -6.85
CA VAL A 84 -8.43 -9.50 -8.09
C VAL A 84 -9.35 -9.26 -9.28
N ILE A 85 -9.03 -8.24 -10.09
CA ILE A 85 -9.82 -7.87 -11.27
C ILE A 85 -9.40 -8.65 -12.51
N GLU A 86 -8.13 -9.05 -12.59
CA GLU A 86 -7.58 -9.81 -13.72
C GLU A 86 -6.39 -10.66 -13.25
N ILE A 87 -6.29 -11.90 -13.75
CA ILE A 87 -5.16 -12.79 -13.49
C ILE A 87 -4.16 -12.68 -14.64
N ASN A 88 -2.86 -12.71 -14.34
CA ASN A 88 -1.85 -12.80 -15.38
C ASN A 88 -1.90 -14.20 -16.02
N PRO A 89 -2.26 -14.32 -17.32
CA PRO A 89 -2.32 -15.63 -17.97
C PRO A 89 -0.95 -16.32 -18.05
N ASP A 90 0.15 -15.55 -17.96
CA ASP A 90 1.52 -16.05 -18.07
C ASP A 90 2.14 -16.34 -16.70
N ALA A 91 1.43 -16.15 -15.57
CA ALA A 91 1.97 -16.26 -14.22
C ALA A 91 2.72 -17.59 -13.97
N LEU A 92 2.14 -18.72 -14.39
CA LEU A 92 2.74 -20.05 -14.22
C LEU A 92 3.98 -20.24 -15.12
N GLN A 93 3.97 -19.69 -16.33
CA GLN A 93 5.12 -19.74 -17.23
C GLN A 93 6.29 -18.93 -16.66
N ILE A 94 6.01 -17.72 -16.18
CA ILE A 94 7.00 -16.86 -15.53
C ILE A 94 7.53 -17.54 -14.26
N ALA A 95 6.66 -18.19 -13.47
CA ALA A 95 7.08 -18.96 -12.30
C ALA A 95 8.05 -20.08 -12.66
N ALA A 96 7.78 -20.82 -13.72
CA ALA A 96 8.68 -21.88 -14.21
C ALA A 96 10.03 -21.31 -14.67
N GLN A 97 10.05 -20.13 -15.27
CA GLN A 97 11.30 -19.43 -15.61
C GLN A 97 12.09 -19.08 -14.34
N MET A 98 11.45 -18.54 -13.31
CA MET A 98 12.10 -18.20 -12.05
C MET A 98 12.68 -19.44 -11.35
N ASP A 99 11.97 -20.57 -11.37
CA ASP A 99 12.50 -21.85 -10.88
C ASP A 99 13.71 -22.33 -11.70
N GLY A 100 13.65 -22.19 -13.03
CA GLY A 100 14.76 -22.50 -13.92
C GLY A 100 16.01 -21.68 -13.63
N GLU A 101 15.87 -20.35 -13.49
CA GLU A 101 16.96 -19.44 -13.10
C GLU A 101 17.52 -19.82 -11.72
N ARG A 102 16.66 -20.10 -10.74
CA ARG A 102 17.07 -20.54 -9.40
C ARG A 102 17.91 -21.82 -9.48
N SER A 103 17.52 -22.79 -10.31
CA SER A 103 18.25 -24.06 -10.47
C SER A 103 19.65 -23.88 -11.08
N ARG A 104 19.85 -22.83 -11.88
CA ARG A 104 21.15 -22.45 -12.46
C ARG A 104 21.98 -21.52 -11.56
N GLY A 105 21.45 -21.12 -10.40
CA GLY A 105 22.11 -20.17 -9.50
C GLY A 105 21.94 -18.70 -9.90
N GLU A 106 21.06 -18.38 -10.85
CA GLU A 106 20.83 -17.06 -11.43
C GLU A 106 19.76 -16.27 -10.64
N LYS A 107 19.84 -16.27 -9.30
CA LYS A 107 18.85 -15.56 -8.46
C LYS A 107 18.99 -14.04 -8.61
N ARG A 108 17.87 -13.34 -8.79
CA ARG A 108 17.81 -11.88 -9.00
C ARG A 108 17.67 -11.05 -7.72
N GLY A 109 17.50 -11.70 -6.57
CA GLY A 109 17.42 -11.03 -5.27
C GLY A 109 16.30 -11.57 -4.38
N PRO A 110 15.88 -10.81 -3.36
CA PRO A 110 14.84 -11.23 -2.40
C PRO A 110 13.46 -11.46 -3.02
N LEU A 111 13.15 -10.84 -4.17
CA LEU A 111 11.87 -11.00 -4.86
C LEU A 111 11.87 -12.12 -5.92
N HIS A 112 13.00 -12.82 -6.14
CA HIS A 112 13.13 -13.84 -7.17
C HIS A 112 12.05 -14.92 -7.03
N GLY A 113 11.11 -14.98 -7.96
CA GLY A 113 10.03 -15.96 -7.95
C GLY A 113 8.92 -15.72 -6.92
N ILE A 114 8.83 -14.51 -6.35
CA ILE A 114 7.76 -14.12 -5.41
C ILE A 114 6.60 -13.49 -6.18
N PRO A 115 5.35 -13.97 -6.00
CA PRO A 115 4.16 -13.39 -6.61
C PRO A 115 3.77 -12.04 -5.99
N ILE A 116 3.34 -11.09 -6.81
CA ILE A 116 2.91 -9.74 -6.41
C ILE A 116 1.61 -9.38 -7.13
N LEU A 117 0.63 -8.84 -6.40
CA LEU A 117 -0.53 -8.16 -7.00
C LEU A 117 -0.22 -6.67 -7.26
N VAL A 118 -0.62 -6.15 -8.41
CA VAL A 118 -0.47 -4.71 -8.71
C VAL A 118 -1.82 -4.07 -8.94
N LYS A 119 -2.09 -2.91 -8.35
CA LYS A 119 -3.34 -2.19 -8.57
C LYS A 119 -3.58 -1.93 -10.07
N ASP A 120 -4.83 -2.04 -10.50
CA ASP A 120 -5.23 -1.96 -11.92
C ASP A 120 -5.12 -0.54 -12.56
N ASN A 121 -4.52 0.41 -11.85
CA ASN A 121 -4.12 1.70 -12.40
C ASN A 121 -2.61 1.80 -12.67
N LEU A 122 -1.85 0.72 -12.54
CA LEU A 122 -0.44 0.63 -12.91
C LEU A 122 -0.28 -0.19 -14.18
N ASP A 123 0.37 0.33 -15.19
CA ASP A 123 0.57 -0.33 -16.47
C ASP A 123 1.36 -1.64 -16.35
N THR A 124 0.88 -2.63 -17.09
CA THR A 124 1.61 -3.87 -17.38
C THR A 124 1.68 -4.05 -18.89
N GLY A 125 2.89 -4.22 -19.42
CA GLY A 125 3.19 -4.41 -20.83
C GLY A 125 3.03 -5.86 -21.32
N ASP A 126 2.41 -6.71 -20.50
CA ASP A 126 2.07 -8.09 -20.85
C ASP A 126 0.60 -8.17 -21.33
N GLN A 127 -0.05 -9.32 -21.14
CA GLN A 127 -1.41 -9.55 -21.62
C GLN A 127 -2.51 -8.93 -20.72
N MET A 128 -2.17 -8.46 -19.52
CA MET A 128 -3.15 -7.88 -18.61
C MET A 128 -3.48 -6.44 -18.99
N GLN A 129 -4.73 -6.04 -18.79
CA GLN A 129 -5.19 -4.69 -19.03
C GLN A 129 -4.87 -3.77 -17.84
N THR A 130 -4.99 -2.46 -18.05
CA THR A 130 -4.84 -1.44 -17.00
C THR A 130 -5.96 -0.44 -17.20
N THR A 131 -6.99 -0.55 -16.35
CA THR A 131 -8.29 0.06 -16.63
C THR A 131 -8.72 1.09 -15.60
N ALA A 132 -8.00 1.22 -14.48
CA ALA A 132 -8.46 1.95 -13.30
C ALA A 132 -9.88 1.50 -12.87
N GLY A 133 -10.23 0.24 -13.15
CA GLY A 133 -11.55 -0.34 -12.90
C GLY A 133 -12.65 0.10 -13.90
N ALA A 134 -12.36 0.99 -14.84
CA ALA A 134 -13.35 1.59 -15.73
C ALA A 134 -13.59 0.74 -17.00
N LEU A 135 -14.86 0.58 -17.38
CA LEU A 135 -15.24 -0.14 -18.61
C LEU A 135 -14.80 0.59 -19.88
N SER A 136 -14.71 1.92 -19.86
CA SER A 136 -14.22 2.73 -20.99
C SER A 136 -12.75 2.47 -21.33
N MET A 137 -11.98 1.95 -20.37
CA MET A 137 -10.56 1.63 -20.51
C MET A 137 -10.30 0.16 -20.87
N VAL A 138 -11.35 -0.66 -21.00
CA VAL A 138 -11.22 -2.05 -21.46
C VAL A 138 -10.82 -2.03 -22.94
N GLY A 139 -9.74 -2.74 -23.26
CA GLY A 139 -9.15 -2.72 -24.59
C GLY A 139 -7.78 -3.40 -24.62
N LEU A 140 -6.86 -2.84 -25.40
CA LEU A 140 -5.50 -3.38 -25.47
C LEU A 140 -4.70 -3.12 -24.18
N PRO A 141 -3.83 -4.06 -23.78
CA PRO A 141 -2.84 -3.86 -22.72
C PRO A 141 -1.94 -2.63 -22.94
N ALA A 142 -1.21 -2.25 -21.90
CA ALA A 142 -0.23 -1.18 -22.01
C ALA A 142 0.88 -1.56 -23.01
N PRO A 143 1.48 -0.60 -23.72
CA PRO A 143 2.61 -0.90 -24.59
C PRO A 143 3.89 -1.27 -23.81
N ARG A 144 3.95 -0.94 -22.51
CA ARG A 144 5.09 -1.18 -21.62
C ARG A 144 4.63 -1.24 -20.17
N ASP A 145 5.43 -1.87 -19.31
CA ASP A 145 5.23 -1.82 -17.87
C ASP A 145 5.36 -0.38 -17.33
N ALA A 146 4.62 -0.07 -16.27
CA ALA A 146 4.94 1.06 -15.41
C ALA A 146 6.36 0.91 -14.85
N PHE A 147 7.04 2.02 -14.58
CA PHE A 147 8.45 1.98 -14.16
C PHE A 147 8.67 1.08 -12.93
N VAL A 148 7.81 1.23 -11.91
CA VAL A 148 7.88 0.40 -10.70
C VAL A 148 7.59 -1.08 -10.97
N VAL A 149 6.74 -1.41 -11.94
CA VAL A 149 6.41 -2.79 -12.33
C VAL A 149 7.60 -3.43 -13.04
N GLN A 150 8.23 -2.71 -13.97
CA GLN A 150 9.44 -3.19 -14.65
C GLN A 150 10.55 -3.52 -13.63
N ARG A 151 10.77 -2.64 -12.66
CA ARG A 151 11.78 -2.87 -11.61
C ARG A 151 11.48 -4.11 -10.76
N LEU A 152 10.21 -4.36 -10.46
CA LEU A 152 9.82 -5.59 -9.75
C LEU A 152 10.12 -6.84 -10.58
N ARG A 153 9.85 -6.82 -11.89
CA ARG A 153 10.21 -7.93 -12.79
C ARG A 153 11.72 -8.12 -12.92
N ASP A 154 12.47 -7.03 -12.96
CA ASP A 154 13.94 -7.06 -12.99
C ASP A 154 14.50 -7.69 -11.70
N ALA A 155 13.84 -7.46 -10.56
CA ALA A 155 14.12 -8.11 -9.28
C ALA A 155 13.64 -9.59 -9.21
N GLY A 156 13.03 -10.10 -10.28
CA GLY A 156 12.53 -11.47 -10.42
C GLY A 156 11.14 -11.71 -9.85
N ALA A 157 10.37 -10.66 -9.54
CA ALA A 157 9.01 -10.83 -9.08
C ALA A 157 8.08 -11.34 -10.19
N ILE A 158 7.03 -12.06 -9.78
CA ILE A 158 5.97 -12.55 -10.68
C ILE A 158 4.74 -11.68 -10.46
N ILE A 159 4.35 -10.88 -11.44
CA ILE A 159 3.07 -10.16 -11.35
C ILE A 159 1.95 -11.16 -11.58
N ILE A 160 1.28 -11.60 -10.51
CA ILE A 160 0.28 -12.69 -10.56
C ILE A 160 -1.07 -12.22 -11.09
N GLY A 161 -1.36 -10.93 -10.98
CA GLY A 161 -2.60 -10.34 -11.43
C GLY A 161 -2.73 -8.86 -11.08
N LYS A 162 -3.84 -8.28 -11.54
CA LYS A 162 -4.26 -6.92 -11.25
C LYS A 162 -5.23 -6.92 -10.06
N ALA A 163 -4.98 -6.09 -9.07
CA ALA A 163 -5.88 -5.86 -7.95
C ALA A 163 -6.98 -4.85 -8.33
N ASN A 164 -8.22 -5.14 -7.94
CA ASN A 164 -9.34 -4.22 -8.07
C ASN A 164 -9.14 -2.96 -7.22
N LEU A 165 -9.89 -1.91 -7.53
CA LEU A 165 -9.82 -0.61 -6.86
C LEU A 165 -11.20 0.06 -6.86
N SER A 166 -11.34 1.12 -6.05
CA SER A 166 -12.37 2.14 -6.32
C SER A 166 -12.11 2.76 -7.69
N GLU A 167 -13.10 2.77 -8.58
CA GLU A 167 -12.94 3.25 -9.96
C GLU A 167 -12.32 4.64 -10.03
N TRP A 168 -11.40 4.86 -10.98
CA TRP A 168 -10.64 6.12 -11.12
C TRP A 168 -9.94 6.56 -9.83
N ALA A 169 -9.43 5.58 -9.07
CA ALA A 169 -8.83 5.82 -7.76
C ALA A 169 -9.78 6.54 -6.77
N HIS A 170 -11.08 6.24 -6.85
CA HIS A 170 -12.16 6.88 -6.09
C HIS A 170 -12.50 8.32 -6.55
N PHE A 171 -12.07 8.70 -7.76
CA PHE A 171 -12.33 10.02 -8.35
C PHE A 171 -13.39 9.95 -9.47
N ARG A 172 -14.43 9.13 -9.28
CA ARG A 172 -15.53 8.99 -10.23
C ARG A 172 -16.70 9.92 -9.87
N GLY A 173 -17.24 9.77 -8.66
CA GLY A 173 -18.47 10.39 -8.22
C GLY A 173 -18.55 10.43 -6.69
N TYR A 174 -19.51 11.18 -6.14
CA TYR A 174 -19.61 11.42 -4.70
C TYR A 174 -20.27 10.27 -3.93
N GLU A 175 -21.09 9.45 -4.60
CA GLU A 175 -21.87 8.39 -3.96
C GLU A 175 -21.43 6.98 -4.40
N VAL A 176 -20.17 6.88 -4.88
CA VAL A 176 -19.58 5.60 -5.31
C VAL A 176 -18.95 4.88 -4.12
N PRO A 177 -19.37 3.65 -3.77
CA PRO A 177 -18.78 2.92 -2.66
C PRO A 177 -17.28 2.65 -2.87
N SER A 178 -16.52 2.71 -1.78
CA SER A 178 -15.13 2.27 -1.74
C SER A 178 -15.00 0.82 -2.20
N GLY A 179 -13.98 0.53 -3.02
CA GLY A 179 -13.71 -0.79 -3.58
C GLY A 179 -14.63 -1.23 -4.72
N TRP A 180 -15.59 -0.41 -5.15
CA TRP A 180 -16.37 -0.68 -6.35
C TRP A 180 -15.67 -0.18 -7.62
N SER A 181 -15.71 -1.00 -8.67
CA SER A 181 -15.47 -0.53 -10.04
C SER A 181 -16.42 -1.18 -11.05
N GLY A 182 -16.67 -0.50 -12.17
CA GLY A 182 -17.56 -1.01 -13.22
C GLY A 182 -17.06 -2.33 -13.83
N ARG A 183 -15.75 -2.50 -13.96
CA ARG A 183 -15.13 -3.73 -14.48
C ARG A 183 -14.97 -4.81 -13.41
N GLY A 184 -14.52 -4.46 -12.20
CA GLY A 184 -14.15 -5.41 -11.16
C GLY A 184 -15.28 -5.83 -10.22
N GLY A 185 -16.34 -5.01 -10.16
CA GLY A 185 -17.41 -5.12 -9.17
C GLY A 185 -17.00 -4.58 -7.80
N GLN A 186 -17.80 -4.89 -6.79
CA GLN A 186 -17.55 -4.50 -5.40
C GLN A 186 -16.54 -5.44 -4.74
N THR A 187 -15.34 -4.95 -4.43
CA THR A 187 -14.43 -5.61 -3.48
C THR A 187 -15.08 -5.69 -2.11
N ARG A 188 -15.03 -6.85 -1.43
CA ARG A 188 -15.61 -7.05 -0.11
C ARG A 188 -14.53 -7.25 0.94
N HIS A 189 -14.77 -6.71 2.13
CA HIS A 189 -13.80 -6.77 3.22
C HIS A 189 -13.64 -8.22 3.75
N PRO A 190 -12.41 -8.70 4.01
CA PRO A 190 -12.15 -10.12 4.27
C PRO A 190 -12.46 -10.56 5.71
N TYR A 191 -12.66 -9.63 6.65
CA TYR A 191 -13.06 -9.93 8.04
C TYR A 191 -14.57 -9.90 8.24
N ASP A 192 -15.28 -9.07 7.46
CA ASP A 192 -16.72 -8.91 7.46
C ASP A 192 -17.13 -8.49 6.05
N LEU A 193 -17.89 -9.34 5.34
CA LEU A 193 -18.25 -9.10 3.94
C LEU A 193 -19.17 -7.87 3.75
N SER A 194 -19.73 -7.32 4.83
CA SER A 194 -20.56 -6.12 4.83
C SER A 194 -19.81 -4.85 5.18
N ALA A 195 -18.58 -4.95 5.70
CA ALA A 195 -17.75 -3.81 6.03
C ALA A 195 -17.17 -3.13 4.78
N ASP A 196 -16.90 -1.84 4.90
CA ASP A 196 -16.25 -1.06 3.85
C ASP A 196 -14.78 -1.53 3.72
N PRO A 197 -14.32 -1.97 2.52
CA PRO A 197 -12.91 -2.31 2.29
C PRO A 197 -11.97 -1.07 2.31
N LEU A 198 -12.54 0.13 2.41
CA LEU A 198 -11.93 1.42 2.11
C LEU A 198 -11.26 1.39 0.74
N GLY A 199 -10.46 2.40 0.42
CA GLY A 199 -9.88 2.49 -0.90
C GLY A 199 -8.99 3.71 -1.08
N SER A 200 -8.47 3.94 -2.28
CA SER A 200 -8.81 3.20 -3.51
C SER A 200 -8.03 1.92 -3.76
N SER A 201 -6.95 1.61 -3.03
CA SER A 201 -6.18 0.35 -3.22
C SER A 201 -6.83 -0.87 -2.57
N SER A 202 -8.16 -0.97 -2.65
CA SER A 202 -9.00 -1.94 -1.94
C SER A 202 -8.60 -3.39 -2.24
N GLY A 203 -8.51 -3.75 -3.52
CA GLY A 203 -8.14 -5.11 -3.92
C GLY A 203 -6.71 -5.50 -3.55
N SER A 204 -5.79 -4.53 -3.43
CA SER A 204 -4.42 -4.79 -3.00
C SER A 204 -4.41 -5.17 -1.52
N ALA A 205 -5.10 -4.40 -0.67
CA ALA A 205 -5.20 -4.68 0.75
C ALA A 205 -5.99 -5.97 1.05
N VAL A 206 -7.17 -6.12 0.45
CA VAL A 206 -8.01 -7.31 0.61
C VAL A 206 -7.31 -8.56 0.09
N GLY A 207 -6.60 -8.47 -1.05
CA GLY A 207 -5.84 -9.58 -1.60
C GLY A 207 -4.71 -10.06 -0.67
N LEU A 208 -4.01 -9.13 -0.01
CA LEU A 208 -3.00 -9.47 0.99
C LEU A 208 -3.62 -10.13 2.23
N ALA A 209 -4.70 -9.54 2.75
CA ALA A 209 -5.39 -10.04 3.93
C ALA A 209 -6.06 -11.41 3.70
N ALA A 210 -6.57 -11.66 2.48
CA ALA A 210 -7.16 -12.94 2.11
C ALA A 210 -6.13 -14.01 1.69
N GLY A 211 -4.83 -13.69 1.64
CA GLY A 211 -3.77 -14.63 1.26
C GLY A 211 -3.71 -14.94 -0.25
N PHE A 212 -4.13 -14.00 -1.11
CA PHE A 212 -4.05 -14.13 -2.57
C PHE A 212 -2.65 -13.85 -3.13
N SER A 213 -1.84 -13.12 -2.37
CA SER A 213 -0.44 -12.84 -2.70
C SER A 213 0.30 -12.46 -1.42
N PRO A 214 1.62 -12.72 -1.31
CA PRO A 214 2.42 -12.23 -0.19
C PRO A 214 2.65 -10.72 -0.20
N LEU A 215 2.61 -10.11 -1.39
CA LEU A 215 3.03 -8.73 -1.63
C LEU A 215 2.05 -8.03 -2.58
N ALA A 216 1.84 -6.74 -2.41
CA ALA A 216 1.05 -5.95 -3.35
C ALA A 216 1.60 -4.53 -3.54
N VAL A 217 1.19 -3.90 -4.63
CA VAL A 217 1.47 -2.49 -4.91
C VAL A 217 0.17 -1.73 -5.01
N GLY A 218 0.00 -0.72 -4.16
CA GLY A 218 -1.09 0.25 -4.21
C GLY A 218 -0.62 1.59 -4.77
N THR A 219 -1.56 2.54 -4.86
CA THR A 219 -1.26 3.94 -5.19
C THR A 219 -2.04 4.86 -4.27
N GLU A 220 -1.45 5.99 -3.89
CA GLU A 220 -2.09 6.98 -3.02
C GLU A 220 -1.98 8.40 -3.56
N THR A 221 -3.13 9.07 -3.60
CA THR A 221 -3.26 10.53 -3.70
C THR A 221 -3.57 11.11 -2.33
N ASN A 222 -4.53 10.52 -1.62
CA ASN A 222 -4.84 10.85 -0.22
C ASN A 222 -5.49 9.62 0.44
N GLY A 223 -4.80 8.96 1.37
CA GLY A 223 -5.32 7.78 2.11
C GLY A 223 -5.39 6.45 1.36
N SER A 224 -5.30 6.46 0.03
CA SER A 224 -5.57 5.31 -0.85
C SER A 224 -4.63 4.11 -0.73
N ILE A 225 -3.53 4.18 0.02
CA ILE A 225 -2.70 3.04 0.46
C ILE A 225 -2.94 2.79 1.95
N ILE A 226 -2.80 3.83 2.78
CA ILE A 226 -2.75 3.65 4.24
C ILE A 226 -4.11 3.30 4.86
N GLN A 227 -5.23 3.80 4.32
CA GLN A 227 -6.57 3.49 4.82
C GLN A 227 -7.00 2.04 4.50
N PRO A 228 -6.98 1.58 3.23
CA PRO A 228 -7.34 0.19 2.95
C PRO A 228 -6.38 -0.82 3.61
N ALA A 229 -5.09 -0.47 3.77
CA ALA A 229 -4.15 -1.29 4.53
C ALA A 229 -4.55 -1.42 6.01
N ALA A 230 -4.85 -0.30 6.66
CA ALA A 230 -5.23 -0.26 8.08
C ALA A 230 -6.47 -1.13 8.35
N THR A 231 -7.55 -0.94 7.59
CA THR A 231 -8.79 -1.70 7.78
C THR A 231 -8.63 -3.18 7.41
N SER A 232 -7.79 -3.51 6.43
CA SER A 232 -7.53 -4.91 6.07
C SER A 232 -6.50 -5.60 6.99
N GLY A 233 -5.94 -4.90 7.98
CA GLY A 233 -4.97 -5.47 8.90
C GLY A 233 -3.65 -5.83 8.22
N VAL A 234 -3.21 -5.02 7.25
CA VAL A 234 -1.93 -5.15 6.55
C VAL A 234 -1.14 -3.85 6.63
N ILE A 235 0.12 -3.88 6.21
CA ILE A 235 1.00 -2.72 6.19
C ILE A 235 0.90 -2.04 4.83
N GLY A 236 0.81 -0.72 4.84
CA GLY A 236 0.87 0.13 3.66
C GLY A 236 1.77 1.32 3.92
N LEU A 237 2.71 1.56 2.99
CA LEU A 237 3.60 2.72 3.04
C LEU A 237 3.32 3.63 1.84
N ARG A 238 2.96 4.89 2.13
CA ARG A 238 3.01 5.98 1.16
C ARG A 238 4.39 6.64 1.26
N PRO A 239 5.24 6.58 0.22
CA PRO A 239 6.56 7.21 0.27
C PRO A 239 6.48 8.73 0.06
N THR A 240 7.62 9.41 0.23
CA THR A 240 7.79 10.80 -0.18
C THR A 240 7.51 10.94 -1.66
N LEU A 241 6.80 12.00 -2.04
CA LEU A 241 6.50 12.28 -3.44
C LEU A 241 7.78 12.49 -4.24
N GLY A 242 8.04 11.58 -5.17
CA GLY A 242 9.25 11.52 -5.97
C GLY A 242 10.22 10.40 -5.59
N LEU A 243 10.01 9.65 -4.49
CA LEU A 243 10.85 8.49 -4.22
C LEU A 243 10.63 7.38 -5.27
N LEU A 244 9.37 7.14 -5.63
CA LEU A 244 8.96 6.16 -6.63
C LEU A 244 8.39 6.86 -7.85
N SER A 245 8.78 6.40 -9.05
CA SER A 245 8.25 6.92 -10.31
C SER A 245 6.76 6.62 -10.48
N ARG A 246 6.04 7.55 -11.09
CA ARG A 246 4.62 7.46 -11.44
C ARG A 246 4.41 7.19 -12.93
N THR A 247 5.48 6.95 -13.69
CA THR A 247 5.42 6.64 -15.11
C THR A 247 4.68 5.32 -15.35
N GLY A 248 3.68 5.36 -16.22
CA GLY A 248 2.77 4.23 -16.48
C GLY A 248 1.68 4.07 -15.41
N MET A 249 1.44 5.07 -14.57
CA MET A 249 0.28 5.09 -13.67
C MET A 249 -0.85 5.91 -14.31
N ILE A 250 -2.08 5.39 -14.30
CA ILE A 250 -3.27 6.23 -14.56
C ILE A 250 -3.35 7.25 -13.42
N PRO A 251 -3.22 8.55 -13.70
CA PRO A 251 -3.02 9.57 -12.67
C PRO A 251 -4.34 10.03 -12.05
N LEU A 252 -4.22 10.63 -10.86
CA LEU A 252 -5.18 11.57 -10.30
C LEU A 252 -4.57 12.97 -10.22
N SER A 253 -3.48 13.12 -9.47
CA SER A 253 -2.72 14.37 -9.40
C SER A 253 -1.25 14.10 -9.09
N SER A 254 -0.36 14.47 -10.01
CA SER A 254 1.10 14.45 -9.84
C SER A 254 1.60 15.27 -8.64
N ARG A 255 0.74 16.07 -7.99
CA ARG A 255 1.08 16.78 -6.76
C ARG A 255 0.99 15.90 -5.53
N GLN A 256 0.28 14.78 -5.57
CA GLN A 256 0.08 13.92 -4.40
C GLN A 256 0.26 12.44 -4.70
N ASP A 257 0.09 12.06 -5.96
CA ASP A 257 0.21 10.69 -6.45
C ASP A 257 1.57 10.08 -6.17
N THR A 258 1.54 8.88 -5.62
CA THR A 258 2.67 7.97 -5.58
C THR A 258 2.19 6.51 -5.57
N PRO A 259 2.86 5.59 -6.27
CA PRO A 259 2.75 4.18 -5.92
C PRO A 259 3.37 3.93 -4.54
N GLY A 260 3.05 2.81 -3.92
CA GLY A 260 3.68 2.41 -2.66
C GLY A 260 3.50 0.93 -2.34
N PRO A 261 4.43 0.36 -1.55
CA PRO A 261 4.41 -1.04 -1.20
C PRO A 261 3.33 -1.34 -0.15
N MET A 262 2.72 -2.52 -0.28
CA MET A 262 1.79 -3.08 0.70
C MET A 262 2.17 -4.55 0.97
N ALA A 263 2.20 -4.96 2.23
CA ALA A 263 2.53 -6.33 2.61
C ALA A 263 1.97 -6.68 3.99
N ARG A 264 2.14 -7.94 4.43
CA ARG A 264 1.79 -8.36 5.81
C ARG A 264 2.91 -8.12 6.82
N THR A 265 4.13 -7.81 6.37
CA THR A 265 5.27 -7.53 7.25
C THR A 265 6.00 -6.25 6.84
N VAL A 266 6.63 -5.56 7.80
CA VAL A 266 7.42 -4.36 7.56
C VAL A 266 8.68 -4.73 6.76
N THR A 267 9.24 -5.91 7.00
CA THR A 267 10.40 -6.41 6.24
C THR A 267 10.08 -6.56 4.75
N ASP A 268 8.95 -7.19 4.42
CA ASP A 268 8.50 -7.31 3.03
C ASP A 268 8.18 -5.95 2.39
N THR A 269 7.63 -5.02 3.18
CA THR A 269 7.38 -3.63 2.75
C THR A 269 8.69 -2.92 2.38
N ALA A 270 9.76 -3.10 3.19
CA ALA A 270 11.08 -2.55 2.94
C ALA A 270 11.76 -3.19 1.71
N ILE A 271 11.59 -4.49 1.49
CA ILE A 271 12.08 -5.19 0.29
C ILE A 271 11.42 -4.63 -0.97
N LEU A 272 10.08 -4.47 -0.95
CA LEU A 272 9.35 -3.89 -2.07
C LEU A 272 9.79 -2.45 -2.35
N LEU A 273 9.90 -1.61 -1.30
CA LEU A 273 10.34 -0.22 -1.46
C LEU A 273 11.73 -0.16 -2.11
N THR A 274 12.65 -1.02 -1.68
CA THR A 274 14.00 -1.12 -2.24
C THR A 274 13.97 -1.49 -3.72
N ALA A 275 13.17 -2.49 -4.10
CA ALA A 275 13.07 -2.92 -5.49
C ALA A 275 12.43 -1.83 -6.39
N MET A 276 11.38 -1.17 -5.91
CA MET A 276 10.65 -0.15 -6.67
C MET A 276 11.42 1.17 -6.80
N SER A 277 12.33 1.47 -5.88
CA SER A 277 13.07 2.74 -5.85
C SER A 277 14.05 2.87 -7.02
N GLY A 278 14.05 4.04 -7.65
CA GLY A 278 14.96 4.37 -8.74
C GLY A 278 14.58 5.69 -9.40
N ASN A 279 15.59 6.40 -9.92
CA ASN A 279 15.37 7.61 -10.71
C ASN A 279 14.83 7.25 -12.10
N ASP A 280 13.79 7.96 -12.52
CA ASP A 280 13.15 7.80 -13.83
C ASP A 280 13.16 9.15 -14.57
N PRO A 281 13.87 9.26 -15.71
CA PRO A 281 13.92 10.50 -16.48
C PRO A 281 12.56 10.88 -17.10
N LEU A 282 11.58 9.96 -17.15
CA LEU A 282 10.22 10.25 -17.59
C LEU A 282 9.34 10.83 -16.47
N ASP A 283 9.85 10.83 -15.24
CA ASP A 283 9.18 11.41 -14.09
C ASP A 283 10.12 12.38 -13.34
N GLU A 284 9.97 13.67 -13.65
CA GLU A 284 10.74 14.76 -13.05
C GLU A 284 10.68 14.78 -11.50
N ALA A 285 9.64 14.21 -10.89
CA ALA A 285 9.56 14.15 -9.44
C ALA A 285 10.71 13.33 -8.83
N THR A 286 11.20 12.32 -9.57
CA THR A 286 12.26 11.42 -9.11
C THR A 286 13.64 12.02 -9.12
N ALA A 287 13.84 13.14 -9.81
CA ALA A 287 15.09 13.91 -9.78
C ALA A 287 15.41 14.49 -8.40
N ARG A 288 14.44 14.53 -7.48
CA ARG A 288 14.61 15.01 -6.11
C ARG A 288 15.11 13.93 -5.14
N ALA A 289 14.92 12.66 -5.47
CA ALA A 289 15.39 11.55 -4.64
C ALA A 289 16.92 11.42 -4.76
N SER A 290 17.57 10.86 -3.73
CA SER A 290 18.99 10.54 -3.82
C SER A 290 19.26 9.57 -4.97
N THR A 291 20.41 9.73 -5.62
CA THR A 291 20.91 8.76 -6.62
C THR A 291 21.59 7.56 -5.98
N ASP A 292 21.84 7.60 -4.67
CA ASP A 292 22.39 6.48 -3.92
C ASP A 292 21.39 5.32 -3.88
N VAL A 293 21.90 4.10 -4.08
CA VAL A 293 21.08 2.89 -3.89
C VAL A 293 20.86 2.70 -2.40
N VAL A 294 19.63 2.90 -1.95
CA VAL A 294 19.20 2.65 -0.57
C VAL A 294 18.58 1.26 -0.48
N ASN A 295 19.12 0.42 0.40
CA ASN A 295 18.48 -0.83 0.80
C ASN A 295 17.73 -0.61 2.11
N TYR A 296 16.41 -0.47 2.02
CA TYR A 296 15.57 -0.15 3.17
C TYR A 296 15.53 -1.26 4.24
N VAL A 297 15.87 -2.50 3.89
CA VAL A 297 16.02 -3.59 4.86
C VAL A 297 17.15 -3.30 5.85
N ASP A 298 18.20 -2.59 5.41
CA ASP A 298 19.33 -2.26 6.27
C ASP A 298 18.99 -1.25 7.36
N HIS A 299 17.80 -0.63 7.31
CA HIS A 299 17.31 0.29 8.33
C HIS A 299 16.54 -0.40 9.46
N LEU A 300 16.12 -1.66 9.30
CA LEU A 300 15.23 -2.31 10.26
C LEU A 300 15.96 -2.61 11.57
N ARG A 301 15.49 -2.02 12.67
CA ARG A 301 16.06 -2.19 14.02
C ARG A 301 14.94 -2.45 15.03
N THR A 302 15.13 -3.44 15.89
CA THR A 302 14.14 -3.81 16.92
C THR A 302 14.10 -2.80 18.07
N ASP A 303 15.19 -2.08 18.31
CA ASP A 303 15.35 -1.05 19.34
C ASP A 303 15.10 0.37 18.84
N ALA A 304 14.58 0.53 17.61
CA ALA A 304 14.45 1.82 16.93
C ALA A 304 13.60 2.85 17.67
N LEU A 305 12.65 2.39 18.51
CA LEU A 305 11.76 3.24 19.31
C LEU A 305 12.42 3.75 20.60
N SER A 306 13.55 3.16 21.02
CA SER A 306 14.20 3.50 22.28
C SER A 306 14.67 4.95 22.29
N GLY A 307 14.14 5.75 23.23
CA GLY A 307 14.45 7.17 23.37
C GLY A 307 13.79 8.07 22.32
N LYS A 308 12.97 7.52 21.41
CA LYS A 308 12.31 8.28 20.35
C LYS A 308 11.07 8.99 20.83
N ARG A 309 10.86 10.21 20.35
CA ARG A 309 9.76 11.08 20.74
C ARG A 309 8.66 11.04 19.68
N LEU A 310 7.53 10.45 20.03
CA LEU A 310 6.40 10.23 19.14
C LEU A 310 5.28 11.21 19.52
N GLY A 311 4.95 12.13 18.62
CA GLY A 311 3.87 13.10 18.84
C GLY A 311 2.52 12.52 18.44
N TYR A 312 1.48 12.67 19.26
CA TYR A 312 0.12 12.23 18.93
C TYR A 312 -0.91 13.35 19.21
N PRO A 313 -2.04 13.43 18.47
CA PRO A 313 -3.06 14.43 18.73
C PRO A 313 -3.56 14.36 20.18
N SER A 314 -3.70 15.50 20.85
CA SER A 314 -4.23 15.56 22.22
C SER A 314 -5.68 15.06 22.31
N HIS A 315 -6.43 15.18 21.22
CA HIS A 315 -7.80 14.73 21.07
C HIS A 315 -7.98 13.92 19.78
N THR A 316 -8.88 12.96 19.81
CA THR A 316 -9.40 12.27 18.64
C THR A 316 -10.18 13.25 17.74
N HIS A 317 -10.51 12.80 16.52
CA HIS A 317 -11.26 13.62 15.57
C HIS A 317 -12.66 14.02 16.05
N ASP A 318 -13.30 13.19 16.89
CA ASP A 318 -14.60 13.46 17.54
C ASP A 318 -14.48 14.28 18.84
N GLY A 319 -13.27 14.71 19.20
CA GLY A 319 -13.02 15.62 20.33
C GLY A 319 -12.91 14.93 21.69
N MET A 320 -12.88 13.60 21.74
CA MET A 320 -12.51 12.86 22.94
C MET A 320 -11.01 13.05 23.20
N PRO A 321 -10.54 13.23 24.45
CA PRO A 321 -9.11 13.18 24.73
C PRO A 321 -8.52 11.86 24.22
N MET A 322 -7.43 11.91 23.44
CA MET A 322 -6.82 10.70 22.89
C MET A 322 -6.33 9.76 23.99
N ASP A 323 -6.00 10.33 25.16
CA ASP A 323 -5.64 9.54 26.33
C ASP A 323 -6.80 8.80 27.00
N ASP A 324 -8.04 9.11 26.63
CA ASP A 324 -9.24 8.39 27.06
C ASP A 324 -9.64 7.29 26.06
N ASP A 325 -9.04 7.21 24.87
CA ASP A 325 -9.25 6.11 23.91
C ASP A 325 -8.65 4.80 24.46
N PRO A 326 -9.47 3.79 24.78
CA PRO A 326 -9.00 2.55 25.40
C PRO A 326 -8.07 1.74 24.48
N GLU A 327 -8.26 1.78 23.17
CA GLU A 327 -7.38 1.13 22.21
C GLU A 327 -6.06 1.89 22.09
N PHE A 328 -6.11 3.22 22.06
CA PHE A 328 -4.89 4.01 22.06
C PHE A 328 -4.07 3.76 23.32
N GLN A 329 -4.70 3.65 24.49
CA GLN A 329 -4.00 3.33 25.74
C GLN A 329 -3.25 1.99 25.67
N LYS A 330 -3.80 0.98 24.98
CA LYS A 330 -3.10 -0.30 24.77
C LYS A 330 -1.84 -0.10 23.92
N VAL A 331 -1.96 0.62 22.81
CA VAL A 331 -0.84 0.93 21.89
C VAL A 331 0.21 1.79 22.57
N LYS A 332 -0.21 2.84 23.28
CA LYS A 332 0.63 3.75 24.07
C LYS A 332 1.51 2.98 25.06
N ARG A 333 0.93 2.02 25.80
CA ARG A 333 1.72 1.16 26.72
C ARG A 333 2.78 0.33 25.99
N ARG A 334 2.47 -0.19 24.80
CA ARG A 334 3.44 -0.96 23.99
C ARG A 334 4.58 -0.09 23.48
N LEU A 335 4.27 1.11 22.97
CA LEU A 335 5.26 2.08 22.53
C LEU A 335 6.17 2.51 23.71
N SER A 336 5.59 2.81 24.87
CA SER A 336 6.36 3.15 26.08
C SER A 336 7.25 1.98 26.53
N ALA A 337 6.76 0.74 26.48
CA ALA A 337 7.55 -0.44 26.84
C ALA A 337 8.71 -0.69 25.86
N ALA A 338 8.57 -0.30 24.59
CA ALA A 338 9.65 -0.28 23.61
C ALA A 338 10.62 0.90 23.78
N GLY A 339 10.41 1.76 24.78
CA GLY A 339 11.27 2.88 25.12
C GLY A 339 10.92 4.19 24.43
N ALA A 340 9.79 4.28 23.71
CA ALA A 340 9.33 5.53 23.12
C ALA A 340 8.80 6.50 24.19
N ILE A 341 8.96 7.79 23.91
CA ILE A 341 8.43 8.91 24.70
C ILE A 341 7.24 9.47 23.93
N LEU A 342 6.03 9.30 24.46
CA LEU A 342 4.81 9.72 23.81
C LEU A 342 4.45 11.15 24.26
N VAL A 343 4.25 12.04 23.30
CA VAL A 343 4.03 13.47 23.54
C VAL A 343 2.69 13.89 22.94
N PRO A 344 1.68 14.27 23.74
CA PRO A 344 0.46 14.84 23.19
C PRO A 344 0.79 16.19 22.55
N VAL A 345 0.23 16.45 21.37
CA VAL A 345 0.38 17.71 20.64
C VAL A 345 -0.98 18.25 20.23
N ASP A 346 -1.12 19.57 20.27
CA ASP A 346 -2.28 20.24 19.72
C ASP A 346 -2.09 20.36 18.21
N VAL A 347 -2.94 19.69 17.44
CA VAL A 347 -2.90 19.71 15.97
C VAL A 347 -3.75 20.88 15.49
N PRO A 348 -3.16 21.93 14.88
CA PRO A 348 -3.92 23.05 14.38
C PRO A 348 -4.87 22.61 13.26
N SER A 349 -6.06 23.21 13.21
CA SER A 349 -6.91 23.11 12.01
C SER A 349 -6.18 23.76 10.83
N ILE A 350 -6.21 23.10 9.68
CA ILE A 350 -5.57 23.54 8.45
C ILE A 350 -6.57 23.44 7.30
N ASP A 351 -6.54 24.42 6.40
CA ASP A 351 -7.40 24.39 5.21
C ASP A 351 -6.98 23.24 4.29
N SER A 352 -7.89 22.28 4.10
CA SER A 352 -7.81 21.25 3.07
C SER A 352 -8.88 21.43 1.99
N THR A 353 -9.74 22.45 2.08
CA THR A 353 -10.85 22.65 1.12
C THR A 353 -10.34 22.95 -0.28
N SER A 354 -9.21 23.65 -0.37
CA SER A 354 -8.54 23.96 -1.62
C SER A 354 -7.96 22.72 -2.33
N GLU A 355 -7.79 21.59 -1.63
CA GLU A 355 -7.33 20.32 -2.22
C GLU A 355 -8.28 19.87 -3.33
N TYR A 356 -9.59 19.97 -3.10
CA TYR A 356 -10.60 19.59 -4.07
C TYR A 356 -10.38 20.27 -5.42
N LEU A 357 -10.21 21.61 -5.42
CA LEU A 357 -9.93 22.40 -6.62
C LEU A 357 -8.66 21.94 -7.35
N VAL A 358 -7.60 21.64 -6.59
CA VAL A 358 -6.34 21.16 -7.15
C VAL A 358 -6.54 19.81 -7.84
N LEU A 359 -7.26 18.87 -7.21
CA LEU A 359 -7.51 17.54 -7.76
C LEU A 359 -8.39 17.57 -9.01
N VAL A 360 -9.52 18.29 -9.00
CA VAL A 360 -10.39 18.38 -10.19
C VAL A 360 -9.68 19.04 -11.36
N HIS A 361 -8.79 20.00 -11.11
CA HIS A 361 -8.03 20.66 -12.16
C HIS A 361 -6.92 19.75 -12.71
N ASP A 362 -6.21 19.04 -11.83
CA ASP A 362 -5.12 18.14 -12.22
C ASP A 362 -5.61 16.93 -13.02
N PHE A 363 -6.73 16.34 -12.59
CA PHE A 363 -7.20 15.08 -13.14
C PHE A 363 -7.46 15.15 -14.65
N LYS A 364 -8.23 16.12 -15.15
CA LYS A 364 -8.47 16.31 -16.59
C LYS A 364 -7.17 16.43 -17.38
N ARG A 365 -6.25 17.30 -16.91
CA ARG A 365 -4.98 17.54 -17.59
C ARG A 365 -4.15 16.26 -17.68
N GLU A 366 -4.00 15.58 -16.56
CA GLU A 366 -3.09 14.45 -16.44
C GLU A 366 -3.67 13.16 -17.02
N LEU A 367 -4.97 12.93 -16.87
CA LEU A 367 -5.64 11.80 -17.52
C LEU A 367 -5.57 11.92 -19.04
N ASN A 368 -5.85 13.10 -19.61
CA ASN A 368 -5.73 13.30 -21.06
C ASN A 368 -4.29 13.11 -21.54
N ALA A 369 -3.29 13.56 -20.77
CA ALA A 369 -1.89 13.31 -21.08
C ALA A 369 -1.57 11.80 -21.05
N TYR A 370 -2.04 11.07 -20.05
CA TYR A 370 -1.89 9.62 -19.98
C TYR A 370 -2.58 8.91 -21.16
N LEU A 371 -3.82 9.26 -21.49
CA LEU A 371 -4.58 8.67 -22.60
C LEU A 371 -3.87 8.85 -23.95
N SER A 372 -3.15 9.97 -24.14
CA SER A 372 -2.34 10.19 -25.35
C SER A 372 -1.19 9.18 -25.53
N THR A 373 -0.78 8.51 -24.45
CA THR A 373 0.24 7.45 -24.49
C THR A 373 -0.33 6.06 -24.80
N ARG A 374 -1.67 5.93 -24.79
CA ARG A 374 -2.39 4.69 -25.01
C ARG A 374 -2.81 4.56 -26.47
N THR A 375 -2.83 3.32 -26.96
CA THR A 375 -3.29 2.99 -28.31
C THR A 375 -4.39 1.94 -28.26
N GLY A 376 -5.39 2.05 -29.14
CA GLY A 376 -6.46 1.04 -29.27
C GLY A 376 -7.54 1.09 -28.19
N LEU A 377 -7.60 2.14 -27.38
CA LEU A 377 -8.75 2.44 -26.53
C LEU A 377 -9.87 3.10 -27.35
N GLY A 378 -11.12 2.88 -26.93
CA GLY A 378 -12.30 3.52 -27.55
C GLY A 378 -12.52 4.98 -27.10
N VAL A 379 -11.68 5.47 -26.20
CA VAL A 379 -11.72 6.83 -25.62
C VAL A 379 -10.29 7.41 -25.59
N SER A 380 -10.19 8.72 -25.73
CA SER A 380 -8.94 9.47 -25.80
C SER A 380 -8.91 10.70 -24.89
N THR A 381 -10.06 11.08 -24.32
CA THR A 381 -10.19 12.22 -23.39
C THR A 381 -11.16 11.91 -22.24
N LEU A 382 -11.07 12.69 -21.16
CA LEU A 382 -12.04 12.67 -20.07
C LEU A 382 -13.48 12.91 -20.56
N ASP A 383 -13.68 13.80 -21.52
CA ASP A 383 -15.01 14.12 -22.06
C ASP A 383 -15.62 12.92 -22.79
N GLU A 384 -14.80 12.16 -23.53
CA GLU A 384 -15.22 10.91 -24.16
C GLU A 384 -15.50 9.79 -23.14
N ILE A 385 -14.76 9.75 -22.02
CA ILE A 385 -15.06 8.84 -20.90
C ILE A 385 -16.41 9.17 -20.28
N ILE A 386 -16.70 10.46 -20.05
CA ILE A 386 -17.99 10.91 -19.51
C ILE A 386 -19.13 10.50 -20.45
N ALA A 387 -18.96 10.75 -21.75
CA ALA A 387 -19.93 10.36 -22.78
C ALA A 387 -20.13 8.84 -22.85
N PHE A 388 -19.05 8.06 -22.73
CA PHE A 388 -19.11 6.60 -22.65
C PHE A 388 -19.95 6.15 -21.46
N ASN A 389 -19.69 6.69 -20.26
CA ASN A 389 -20.42 6.34 -19.05
C ASN A 389 -21.91 6.72 -19.15
N THR A 390 -22.25 7.83 -19.81
CA THR A 390 -23.65 8.21 -20.07
C THR A 390 -24.34 7.21 -21.01
N ALA A 391 -23.65 6.73 -22.04
CA ALA A 391 -24.19 5.73 -22.97
C ALA A 391 -24.25 4.32 -22.35
N PHE A 392 -23.35 4.01 -21.42
CA PHE A 392 -23.18 2.70 -20.80
C PHE A 392 -23.03 2.83 -19.28
N PRO A 393 -24.10 3.18 -18.54
CA PRO A 393 -24.02 3.49 -17.10
C PRO A 393 -23.65 2.28 -16.21
N GLY A 394 -23.58 1.08 -16.76
CA GLY A 394 -23.38 -0.15 -15.99
C GLY A 394 -24.64 -0.55 -15.21
N ALA A 395 -24.54 -1.65 -14.46
CA ALA A 395 -25.71 -2.22 -13.77
C ALA A 395 -26.16 -1.38 -12.56
N GLN A 396 -25.21 -0.82 -11.81
CA GLN A 396 -25.49 0.00 -10.63
C GLN A 396 -25.80 1.46 -10.97
N ALA A 397 -25.39 1.93 -12.16
CA ALA A 397 -25.58 3.31 -12.62
C ALA A 397 -25.09 4.37 -11.62
N TYR A 398 -23.97 4.11 -10.93
CA TYR A 398 -23.34 5.09 -10.04
C TYR A 398 -22.96 6.36 -10.80
N ASP A 399 -23.02 7.47 -10.08
CA ASP A 399 -22.76 8.81 -10.58
C ASP A 399 -21.32 8.97 -11.10
N GLN A 400 -21.07 10.09 -11.77
CA GLN A 400 -19.76 10.46 -12.29
C GLN A 400 -19.48 11.95 -12.09
N ASP A 401 -20.01 12.52 -11.01
CA ASP A 401 -20.06 13.96 -10.82
C ASP A 401 -18.65 14.56 -10.65
N LEU A 402 -17.71 13.83 -10.04
CA LEU A 402 -16.31 14.26 -9.96
C LEU A 402 -15.63 14.31 -11.35
N LEU A 403 -15.96 13.37 -12.25
CA LEU A 403 -15.48 13.43 -13.64
C LEU A 403 -16.03 14.68 -14.34
N ILE A 404 -17.32 14.99 -14.14
CA ILE A 404 -17.99 16.16 -14.71
C ILE A 404 -17.41 17.46 -14.15
N ASP A 405 -17.19 17.52 -12.84
CA ASP A 405 -16.56 18.66 -12.17
C ASP A 405 -15.14 18.90 -12.70
N SER A 406 -14.35 17.82 -12.85
CA SER A 406 -13.01 17.91 -13.47
C SER A 406 -13.03 18.31 -14.95
N SER A 407 -14.05 17.87 -15.71
CA SER A 407 -14.21 18.28 -17.10
C SER A 407 -14.55 19.78 -17.22
N SER A 408 -15.38 20.29 -16.31
CA SER A 408 -15.95 21.64 -16.36
C SER A 408 -15.13 22.71 -15.63
N VAL A 409 -14.22 22.31 -14.73
CA VAL A 409 -13.41 23.27 -13.97
C VAL A 409 -12.57 24.14 -14.90
N SER A 410 -12.66 25.44 -14.67
CA SER A 410 -11.83 26.45 -15.31
C SER A 410 -11.33 27.39 -14.23
N VAL A 411 -10.02 27.39 -14.02
CA VAL A 411 -9.33 28.26 -13.05
C VAL A 411 -8.17 28.94 -13.77
N ASP A 412 -7.90 30.18 -13.40
CA ASP A 412 -6.72 30.87 -13.90
C ASP A 412 -5.44 30.12 -13.49
N GLN A 413 -4.48 30.02 -14.40
CA GLN A 413 -3.28 29.21 -14.20
C GLN A 413 -2.41 29.76 -13.05
N GLU A 414 -2.32 31.08 -12.88
CA GLU A 414 -1.54 31.71 -11.82
C GLU A 414 -2.21 31.47 -10.46
N ASP A 415 -3.53 31.66 -10.39
CA ASP A 415 -4.32 31.40 -9.19
C ASP A 415 -4.21 29.93 -8.75
N TYR A 416 -4.39 29.00 -9.68
CA TYR A 416 -4.25 27.57 -9.40
C TYR A 416 -2.84 27.21 -8.89
N LEU A 417 -1.78 27.75 -9.50
CA LEU A 417 -0.42 27.49 -9.05
C LEU A 417 -0.15 28.07 -7.66
N SER A 418 -0.69 29.25 -7.36
CA SER A 418 -0.63 29.87 -6.03
C SER A 418 -1.33 29.00 -4.99
N ILE A 419 -2.57 28.58 -5.27
CA ILE A 419 -3.36 27.71 -4.39
C ILE A 419 -2.62 26.40 -4.11
N ALA A 420 -2.17 25.70 -5.15
CA ALA A 420 -1.48 24.43 -5.01
C ALA A 420 -0.16 24.56 -4.22
N THR A 421 0.56 25.67 -4.40
CA THR A 421 1.83 25.94 -3.69
C THR A 421 1.57 26.24 -2.22
N ASN A 422 0.62 27.13 -1.92
CA ASN A 422 0.27 27.51 -0.55
C ASN A 422 -0.30 26.33 0.23
N LEU A 423 -1.16 25.54 -0.41
CA LEU A 423 -1.74 24.34 0.17
C LEU A 423 -0.63 23.37 0.63
N ARG A 424 0.32 23.04 -0.25
CA ARG A 424 1.44 22.16 0.13
C ARG A 424 2.32 22.77 1.21
N ALA A 425 2.66 24.06 1.08
CA ALA A 425 3.55 24.74 2.01
C ALA A 425 2.97 24.75 3.44
N ALA A 426 1.68 25.05 3.57
CA ALA A 426 0.99 25.05 4.86
C ALA A 426 1.02 23.66 5.53
N HIS A 427 0.76 22.59 4.78
CA HIS A 427 0.76 21.23 5.32
C HIS A 427 2.16 20.75 5.72
N ARG A 428 3.20 21.11 4.95
CA ARG A 428 4.59 20.87 5.34
C ARG A 428 4.96 21.63 6.61
N GLN A 429 4.60 22.91 6.68
CA GLN A 429 4.84 23.74 7.85
C GLN A 429 4.15 23.18 9.10
N LEU A 430 2.95 22.59 8.97
CA LEU A 430 2.28 21.93 10.08
C LEU A 430 3.10 20.73 10.59
N ILE A 431 3.49 19.82 9.70
CA ILE A 431 4.26 18.62 10.09
C ILE A 431 5.62 19.02 10.66
N ASP A 432 6.42 19.76 9.91
CA ASP A 432 7.78 20.14 10.30
C ASP A 432 7.76 21.04 11.55
N GLY A 433 6.74 21.89 11.68
CA GLY A 433 6.53 22.73 12.85
C GLY A 433 6.24 21.92 14.11
N LEU A 434 5.35 20.92 14.05
CA LEU A 434 5.08 20.03 15.19
C LEU A 434 6.33 19.22 15.58
N LEU A 435 7.03 18.66 14.59
CA LEU A 435 8.28 17.92 14.81
C LEU A 435 9.32 18.79 15.52
N GLN A 436 9.53 20.03 15.04
CA GLN A 436 10.51 20.94 15.61
C GLN A 436 10.09 21.46 17.00
N GLN A 437 8.86 21.97 17.13
CA GLN A 437 8.36 22.61 18.35
C GLN A 437 8.40 21.67 19.55
N HIS A 438 8.07 20.40 19.35
CA HIS A 438 8.00 19.40 20.42
C HIS A 438 9.23 18.47 20.46
N SER A 439 10.23 18.72 19.60
CA SER A 439 11.43 17.89 19.42
C SER A 439 11.06 16.43 19.21
N LEU A 440 10.20 16.17 18.24
CA LEU A 440 9.70 14.83 17.91
C LEU A 440 10.54 14.20 16.81
N ASP A 441 10.66 12.87 16.86
CA ASP A 441 11.23 12.08 15.77
C ASP A 441 10.18 11.71 14.73
N VAL A 442 8.91 11.52 15.14
CA VAL A 442 7.81 11.11 14.25
C VAL A 442 6.45 11.49 14.85
N LEU A 443 5.45 11.68 14.01
CA LEU A 443 4.05 11.83 14.40
C LEU A 443 3.31 10.50 14.29
N ILE A 444 2.38 10.22 15.20
CA ILE A 444 1.50 9.06 15.18
C ILE A 444 0.04 9.46 15.34
N ASP A 445 -0.86 8.72 14.69
CA ASP A 445 -2.31 8.90 14.79
C ASP A 445 -3.03 7.62 14.33
N TRP A 446 -4.36 7.58 14.39
CA TRP A 446 -5.13 6.57 13.70
C TRP A 446 -5.09 6.79 12.19
N SER A 447 -5.07 5.71 11.41
CA SER A 447 -4.82 5.78 9.95
C SER A 447 -5.91 6.48 9.14
N GLU A 448 -7.07 6.71 9.75
CA GLU A 448 -8.26 7.23 9.07
C GLU A 448 -8.57 8.69 9.45
N VAL A 449 -7.72 9.34 10.25
CA VAL A 449 -8.03 10.66 10.83
C VAL A 449 -7.03 11.75 10.44
N SER A 450 -6.65 12.62 11.36
CA SER A 450 -6.15 13.97 11.12
C SER A 450 -4.88 14.03 10.27
N PHE A 451 -3.86 13.19 10.54
CA PHE A 451 -2.58 13.28 9.82
C PHE A 451 -2.58 12.66 8.42
N LYS A 452 -3.62 11.92 8.03
CA LYS A 452 -3.73 11.31 6.69
C LYS A 452 -3.63 12.35 5.58
N ALA A 453 -4.58 13.29 5.55
CA ALA A 453 -4.65 14.31 4.51
C ALA A 453 -3.44 15.23 4.56
N VAL A 454 -2.98 15.57 5.76
CA VAL A 454 -1.81 16.43 5.95
C VAL A 454 -0.55 15.83 5.32
N GLY A 455 -0.27 14.56 5.60
CA GLY A 455 0.89 13.88 5.02
C GLY A 455 0.80 13.76 3.49
N ALA A 456 -0.40 13.43 2.99
CA ALA A 456 -0.67 13.28 1.56
C ALA A 456 -0.42 14.58 0.79
N ILE A 457 -1.04 15.69 1.23
CA ILE A 457 -0.91 17.01 0.61
C ILE A 457 0.53 17.54 0.71
N ALA A 458 1.20 17.31 1.85
CA ALA A 458 2.62 17.66 2.01
C ALA A 458 3.55 16.89 1.06
N GLY A 459 3.14 15.67 0.66
CA GLY A 459 3.95 14.73 -0.10
C GLY A 459 5.05 14.06 0.75
N TYR A 460 4.81 13.89 2.05
CA TYR A 460 5.76 13.34 3.04
C TYR A 460 5.47 11.88 3.36
N PRO A 461 6.43 11.03 3.74
CA PRO A 461 6.20 9.61 3.87
C PRO A 461 5.33 9.26 5.09
N GLY A 462 4.50 8.23 4.93
CA GLY A 462 3.68 7.70 6.01
C GLY A 462 3.50 6.18 5.90
N ILE A 463 3.41 5.48 7.02
CA ILE A 463 3.21 4.03 7.07
C ILE A 463 2.15 3.68 8.11
N THR A 464 1.23 2.78 7.75
CA THR A 464 0.30 2.18 8.71
C THR A 464 0.79 0.81 9.16
N VAL A 465 0.66 0.51 10.44
CA VAL A 465 0.97 -0.78 11.06
C VAL A 465 -0.28 -1.29 11.79
N PRO A 466 -0.73 -2.53 11.52
CA PRO A 466 -1.82 -3.14 12.27
C PRO A 466 -1.47 -3.29 13.75
N VAL A 467 -2.35 -2.85 14.64
CA VAL A 467 -2.10 -2.86 16.10
C VAL A 467 -3.12 -3.66 16.91
N GLY A 468 -4.12 -4.25 16.24
CA GLY A 468 -5.15 -5.07 16.87
C GLY A 468 -6.45 -5.04 16.09
N LEU A 469 -7.50 -5.54 16.73
CA LEU A 469 -8.88 -5.46 16.24
C LEU A 469 -9.68 -4.49 17.10
N GLU A 470 -10.62 -3.80 16.47
CA GLU A 470 -11.65 -3.01 17.14
C GLU A 470 -12.73 -3.92 17.76
N GLU A 471 -13.65 -3.33 18.53
CA GLU A 471 -14.77 -4.08 19.15
C GLU A 471 -15.68 -4.76 18.11
N ASN A 472 -15.79 -4.19 16.90
CA ASN A 472 -16.53 -4.76 15.78
C ASN A 472 -15.79 -5.91 15.07
N GLY A 473 -14.56 -6.23 15.49
CA GLY A 473 -13.73 -7.30 14.90
C GLY A 473 -12.94 -6.88 13.65
N LEU A 474 -13.02 -5.62 13.22
CA LEU A 474 -12.22 -5.09 12.12
C LEU A 474 -10.81 -4.69 12.59
N PRO A 475 -9.78 -4.89 11.76
CA PRO A 475 -8.44 -4.41 12.05
C PRO A 475 -8.34 -2.89 12.22
N ARG A 476 -7.47 -2.47 13.13
CA ARG A 476 -7.10 -1.06 13.34
C ARG A 476 -5.62 -0.85 13.04
N GLY A 477 -5.32 0.23 12.32
CA GLY A 477 -3.95 0.62 11.96
C GLY A 477 -3.48 1.88 12.70
N LEU A 478 -2.28 1.82 13.29
CA LEU A 478 -1.55 3.00 13.77
C LEU A 478 -0.72 3.58 12.62
N TYR A 479 -0.95 4.85 12.30
CA TYR A 479 -0.23 5.57 11.26
C TYR A 479 0.94 6.33 11.84
N PHE A 480 2.11 6.17 11.23
CA PHE A 480 3.30 6.99 11.48
C PHE A 480 3.49 7.93 10.29
N LEU A 481 3.80 9.20 10.58
CA LEU A 481 4.08 10.25 9.61
C LEU A 481 5.39 10.95 9.97
N SER A 482 6.30 11.06 9.02
CA SER A 482 7.57 11.81 9.18
C SER A 482 7.71 12.93 8.15
N THR A 483 8.86 13.62 8.17
CA THR A 483 9.25 14.58 7.13
C THR A 483 9.76 13.88 5.86
N ALA A 484 9.97 14.65 4.78
CA ALA A 484 10.43 14.10 3.50
C ALA A 484 11.73 13.30 3.61
N TRP A 485 11.80 12.21 2.85
CA TRP A 485 12.97 11.34 2.67
C TRP A 485 13.38 10.52 3.91
N ASP A 486 12.49 10.42 4.90
CA ASP A 486 12.74 9.72 6.15
C ASP A 486 12.16 8.29 6.18
N GLU A 487 11.93 7.68 5.01
CA GLU A 487 11.34 6.33 4.91
C GLU A 487 12.14 5.28 5.67
N GLY A 488 13.47 5.43 5.73
CA GLY A 488 14.34 4.51 6.47
C GLY A 488 14.06 4.53 7.98
N ALA A 489 13.96 5.70 8.59
CA ALA A 489 13.62 5.81 10.02
C ALA A 489 12.18 5.37 10.27
N LEU A 490 11.26 5.78 9.39
CA LEU A 490 9.84 5.43 9.46
C LEU A 490 9.61 3.91 9.43
N LEU A 491 10.26 3.20 8.50
CA LEU A 491 10.26 1.73 8.45
C LEU A 491 10.88 1.12 9.70
N SER A 492 11.93 1.73 10.25
CA SER A 492 12.55 1.24 11.48
C SER A 492 11.63 1.37 12.70
N TYR A 493 10.88 2.47 12.82
CA TYR A 493 9.89 2.65 13.90
C TYR A 493 8.74 1.66 13.78
N ALA A 494 8.21 1.51 12.56
CA ALA A 494 7.18 0.53 12.25
C ALA A 494 7.65 -0.90 12.58
N TYR A 495 8.89 -1.25 12.21
CA TYR A 495 9.46 -2.56 12.50
C TYR A 495 9.64 -2.81 14.00
N ALA A 496 10.14 -1.83 14.75
CA ALA A 496 10.24 -1.97 16.20
C ALA A 496 8.86 -2.17 16.87
N LEU A 497 7.83 -1.43 16.44
CA LEU A 497 6.45 -1.64 16.92
C LEU A 497 5.94 -3.03 16.51
N GLU A 498 6.13 -3.42 15.25
CA GLU A 498 5.80 -4.74 14.73
C GLU A 498 6.37 -5.80 15.69
N GLN A 499 7.69 -5.85 15.86
CA GLN A 499 8.35 -6.87 16.68
C GLN A 499 7.91 -6.86 18.17
N ALA A 500 7.60 -5.69 18.73
CA ALA A 500 7.09 -5.57 20.10
C ALA A 500 5.69 -6.19 20.27
N LEU A 501 4.83 -6.10 19.26
CA LEU A 501 3.50 -6.70 19.27
C LEU A 501 3.58 -8.23 19.16
N ALA A 502 4.44 -8.77 18.29
CA ALA A 502 4.62 -10.22 18.12
C ALA A 502 5.12 -10.92 19.41
N THR A 503 6.07 -10.30 20.12
CA THR A 503 6.61 -10.84 21.38
C THR A 503 5.53 -10.92 22.47
N SER A 504 4.60 -9.96 22.47
CA SER A 504 3.60 -9.82 23.51
C SER A 504 2.58 -10.95 23.55
N ALA A 505 2.27 -11.61 22.42
CA ALA A 505 1.35 -12.73 22.46
C ALA A 505 1.98 -14.10 22.48
N ALA A 506 3.26 -14.21 22.11
CA ALA A 506 4.03 -15.39 22.49
C ALA A 506 4.00 -15.59 24.01
N LEU A 507 4.05 -14.48 24.79
CA LEU A 507 3.93 -14.50 26.26
C LEU A 507 2.52 -14.86 26.77
N VAL A 508 1.45 -14.45 26.07
CA VAL A 508 0.07 -14.83 26.41
C VAL A 508 -0.17 -16.32 26.15
N HIS A 509 0.40 -16.88 25.08
CA HIS A 509 0.32 -18.32 24.79
C HIS A 509 1.20 -19.19 25.69
N SER A 510 2.30 -18.66 26.26
CA SER A 510 3.17 -19.43 27.16
C SER A 510 2.66 -19.51 28.62
N GLY A 511 1.46 -19.02 28.93
CA GLY A 511 0.81 -19.21 30.23
C GLY A 511 1.53 -18.56 31.42
N ILE A 512 2.42 -17.60 31.18
CA ILE A 512 3.05 -16.82 32.26
C ILE A 512 2.07 -15.72 32.64
N SER A 513 1.15 -16.07 33.53
CA SER A 513 0.38 -15.14 34.36
C SER A 513 1.34 -14.13 34.98
N GLN A 514 1.28 -12.86 34.56
CA GLN A 514 1.67 -11.80 35.50
C GLN A 514 0.57 -11.70 36.55
N ALA A 515 0.79 -12.46 37.63
CA ALA A 515 0.19 -12.16 38.91
C ALA A 515 1.02 -11.04 39.57
N ASP A 516 0.28 -10.06 40.06
CA ASP A 516 0.61 -8.92 40.94
C ASP A 516 1.49 -7.78 40.40
#